data_AF-A0A1G5VH85-F1
#
_entry.id   AF-A0A1G5VH85-F1
#
_cell.length_a   1.000
_cell.length_b   1.000
_cell.length_c   1.000
_cell.angle_alpha   90.00
_cell.angle_beta   90.00
_cell.angle_gamma   90.00
#
_symmetry.space_group_name_H-M   'P 1'
#
loop_
_entity.id
_entity.type
_entity.pdbx_description
1 polymer ?
#
loop_
_entity_poly.entity_id
_entity_poly.type
_entity_poly.pdbx_seq_one_letter_code
_entity_poly.pdbx_strand_id
1 'polypeptide(L)'
;MDAFFTKKELAKRWKCSESSINQMICDGTLKPSRKLPGVRFSANQILKIEEASPEELSLIEQRKLKSYIAELEKENSALKATLHNVWSPLVDFMKDVG
;
A
#
# COMPACT_ATOMS: atom_id res chain seq x y z
N MET A 1 -1.17 2.46 -32.79
CA MET A 1 0.09 1.72 -32.93
C MET A 1 0.38 1.03 -31.61
N ASP A 2 0.58 -0.29 -31.60
CA ASP A 2 1.03 -0.99 -30.39
C ASP A 2 2.52 -0.71 -30.20
N ALA A 3 2.84 0.38 -29.50
CA ALA A 3 4.21 0.67 -29.10
C ALA A 3 4.63 -0.30 -27.98
N PHE A 4 5.86 -0.80 -28.05
CA PHE A 4 6.44 -1.70 -27.04
C PHE A 4 7.77 -1.17 -26.54
N PHE A 5 8.03 -1.35 -25.25
CA PHE A 5 9.27 -0.98 -24.60
C PHE A 5 10.11 -2.21 -24.24
N THR A 6 11.42 -2.08 -24.35
CA THR A 6 12.41 -2.99 -23.76
C THR A 6 12.64 -2.67 -22.29
N LYS A 7 13.31 -3.61 -21.58
CA LYS A 7 13.82 -3.35 -20.24
C LYS A 7 14.73 -2.12 -20.17
N LYS A 8 15.62 -1.94 -21.15
CA LYS A 8 16.57 -0.81 -21.21
C LYS A 8 15.86 0.53 -21.36
N GLU A 9 14.85 0.59 -22.22
CA GLU A 9 14.08 1.81 -22.44
C GLU A 9 13.26 2.18 -21.20
N LEU A 10 12.65 1.20 -20.51
CA LEU A 10 11.94 1.44 -19.26
C LEU A 10 12.86 1.88 -18.13
N ALA A 11 14.00 1.20 -17.96
CA ALA A 11 15.00 1.57 -16.96
C ALA A 11 15.44 3.04 -17.14
N LYS A 12 15.69 3.45 -18.40
CA LYS A 12 16.03 4.84 -18.73
C LYS A 12 14.86 5.82 -18.47
N ARG A 13 13.63 5.46 -18.83
CA ARG A 13 12.42 6.29 -18.65
C ARG A 13 12.12 6.56 -17.18
N TRP A 14 12.22 5.54 -16.33
CA TRP A 14 11.95 5.62 -14.89
C TRP A 14 13.19 5.94 -14.05
N LYS A 15 14.35 6.17 -14.68
CA LYS A 15 15.63 6.46 -14.02
C LYS A 15 16.00 5.42 -12.95
N CYS A 16 15.74 4.14 -13.24
CA CYS A 16 16.04 3.02 -12.35
C CYS A 16 16.96 2.00 -13.05
N SER A 17 17.41 0.99 -12.30
CA SER A 17 18.28 -0.07 -12.84
C SER A 17 17.47 -1.13 -13.61
N GLU A 18 18.10 -1.83 -14.56
CA GLU A 18 17.49 -3.00 -15.20
C GLU A 18 17.13 -4.10 -14.18
N SER A 19 17.85 -4.17 -13.05
CA SER A 19 17.54 -5.09 -11.95
C SER A 19 16.20 -4.75 -11.29
N SER A 20 15.92 -3.46 -11.08
CA SER A 20 14.64 -2.98 -10.56
C SER A 20 13.48 -3.38 -11.48
N ILE A 21 13.68 -3.28 -12.81
CA ILE A 21 12.70 -3.76 -13.78
C ILE A 21 12.50 -5.27 -13.68
N ASN A 22 13.56 -6.07 -13.50
CA ASN A 22 13.43 -7.51 -13.31
C ASN A 22 12.66 -7.84 -12.03
N GLN A 23 12.87 -7.11 -10.94
CA GLN A 23 12.12 -7.28 -9.70
C GLN A 23 10.62 -7.02 -9.93
N MET A 24 10.27 -5.94 -10.63
CA MET A 24 8.88 -5.63 -10.99
C MET A 24 8.22 -6.72 -11.86
N ILE A 25 9.01 -7.47 -12.65
CA ILE A 25 8.52 -8.64 -13.39
C ILE A 25 8.26 -9.80 -12.43
N CYS A 26 9.19 -10.08 -11.51
CA CYS A 26 9.04 -11.13 -10.50
C CYS A 26 7.82 -10.90 -9.60
N ASP A 27 7.59 -9.64 -9.20
CA ASP A 27 6.48 -9.23 -8.34
C ASP A 27 5.14 -9.16 -9.10
N GLY A 28 5.17 -9.33 -10.43
CA GLY A 28 3.99 -9.37 -11.30
C GLY A 28 3.41 -8.00 -11.68
N THR A 29 4.03 -6.91 -11.21
CA THR A 29 3.71 -5.52 -11.56
C THR A 29 3.92 -5.25 -13.05
N LEU A 30 4.99 -5.80 -13.64
CA LEU A 30 5.25 -5.75 -15.08
C LEU A 30 5.08 -7.13 -15.72
N LYS A 31 4.27 -7.19 -16.77
CA LYS A 31 3.97 -8.41 -17.53
C LYS A 31 4.54 -8.30 -18.95
N PRO A 32 5.54 -9.12 -19.31
CA PRO A 32 6.03 -9.20 -20.67
C PRO A 32 4.93 -9.64 -21.65
N SER A 33 4.92 -9.03 -22.83
CA SER A 33 4.03 -9.40 -23.92
C SER A 33 4.38 -10.79 -24.44
N ARG A 34 3.39 -11.68 -24.50
CA ARG A 34 3.54 -13.03 -25.10
C ARG A 34 3.51 -13.01 -26.63
N LYS A 35 3.12 -11.88 -27.24
CA LYS A 35 2.94 -11.75 -28.68
C LYS A 35 4.25 -11.50 -29.45
N LEU A 36 5.34 -11.18 -28.75
CA LEU A 36 6.61 -10.80 -29.36
C LEU A 36 7.76 -11.66 -28.82
N PRO A 37 8.76 -11.97 -29.66
CA PRO A 37 9.98 -12.62 -29.19
C PRO A 37 10.79 -11.66 -28.29
N GLY A 38 11.21 -12.17 -27.13
CA GLY A 38 11.97 -11.43 -26.12
C GLY A 38 11.10 -10.63 -25.15
N VAL A 39 11.74 -10.06 -24.12
CA VAL A 39 11.03 -9.33 -23.04
C VAL A 39 10.65 -7.93 -23.53
N ARG A 40 9.36 -7.75 -23.84
CA ARG A 40 8.77 -6.49 -24.32
C ARG A 40 7.53 -6.14 -23.50
N PHE A 41 7.29 -4.86 -23.26
CA PHE A 41 6.14 -4.38 -22.49
C PHE A 41 5.28 -3.46 -23.35
N SER A 42 3.96 -3.66 -23.36
CA SER A 42 3.07 -2.80 -24.16
C SER A 42 2.98 -1.40 -23.58
N ALA A 43 2.97 -0.39 -24.43
CA ALA A 43 2.86 1.01 -24.00
C ALA A 43 1.59 1.28 -23.19
N ASN A 44 0.48 0.61 -23.52
CA ASN A 44 -0.76 0.71 -22.75
C ASN A 44 -0.59 0.23 -21.29
N GLN A 45 0.18 -0.83 -21.07
CA GLN A 45 0.47 -1.28 -19.71
C GLN A 45 1.35 -0.28 -18.95
N ILE A 46 2.34 0.28 -19.63
CA ILE A 46 3.25 1.27 -19.03
C ILE A 46 2.49 2.55 -18.69
N LEU A 47 1.66 3.05 -19.58
CA LEU A 47 0.76 4.18 -19.33
C LEU A 47 -0.13 3.90 -18.12
N LYS A 48 -0.77 2.73 -18.04
CA LYS A 48 -1.57 2.37 -16.86
C LYS A 48 -0.79 2.36 -15.55
N ILE A 49 0.49 1.96 -15.57
CA ILE A 49 1.34 1.96 -14.38
C ILE A 49 1.81 3.38 -14.02
N GLU A 50 2.08 4.22 -15.02
CA GLU A 50 2.51 5.61 -14.85
C GLU A 50 1.35 6.54 -14.46
N GLU A 51 0.15 6.24 -14.93
CA GLU A 51 -1.10 6.95 -14.62
C GLU A 51 -1.79 6.39 -13.37
N ALA A 52 -1.46 5.16 -12.96
CA ALA A 52 -1.85 4.65 -11.65
C ALA A 52 -1.13 5.49 -10.60
N SER A 53 -1.91 6.39 -9.97
CA SER A 53 -1.44 7.14 -8.83
C SER A 53 -0.88 6.16 -7.78
N PRO A 54 0.20 6.50 -7.05
CA PRO A 54 0.72 5.73 -5.92
C PRO A 54 -0.34 5.39 -4.84
N GLU A 55 -1.53 5.97 -4.94
CA GLU A 55 -2.65 5.86 -4.01
C GLU A 55 -3.51 4.60 -4.19
N GLU A 56 -3.32 3.79 -5.22
CA GLU A 56 -4.04 2.51 -5.35
C GLU A 56 -3.34 1.40 -4.55
N LEU A 57 -3.44 1.48 -3.22
CA LEU A 57 -3.19 0.35 -2.31
C LEU A 57 -3.86 -0.91 -2.89
N SER A 58 -3.11 -1.99 -3.03
CA SER A 58 -3.65 -3.29 -3.47
C SER A 58 -4.86 -3.67 -2.61
N LEU A 59 -5.89 -4.30 -3.16
CA LEU A 59 -7.07 -4.73 -2.39
C LEU A 59 -6.71 -5.55 -1.13
N ILE A 60 -5.59 -6.26 -1.17
CA ILE A 60 -5.04 -7.01 -0.03
C ILE A 60 -4.49 -6.06 1.04
N GLU A 61 -3.75 -5.03 0.62
CA GLU A 61 -3.18 -4.01 1.51
C GLU A 61 -4.28 -3.16 2.12
N GLN A 62 -5.32 -2.79 1.36
CA GLN A 62 -6.50 -2.12 1.88
C GLN A 62 -7.21 -2.96 2.95
N ARG A 63 -7.37 -4.28 2.71
CA ARG A 63 -7.97 -5.19 3.70
C ARG A 63 -7.11 -5.29 4.96
N LYS A 64 -5.79 -5.38 4.82
CA LYS A 64 -4.85 -5.41 5.96
C LYS A 64 -4.92 -4.12 6.77
N LEU A 65 -4.89 -2.97 6.10
CA LEU A 65 -4.97 -1.66 6.76
C LEU A 65 -6.32 -1.46 7.46
N LYS A 66 -7.44 -1.83 6.83
CA LYS A 66 -8.76 -1.78 7.47
C LYS A 66 -8.82 -2.68 8.71
N SER A 67 -8.24 -3.88 8.65
CA SER A 67 -8.19 -4.79 9.79
C SER A 67 -7.34 -4.22 10.92
N TYR A 68 -6.20 -3.60 10.59
CA TYR A 68 -5.32 -2.96 11.56
C TYR A 68 -5.97 -1.75 12.24
N ILE A 69 -6.67 -0.91 11.47
CA ILE A 69 -7.45 0.22 12.01
C ILE A 69 -8.53 -0.29 12.97
N ALA A 70 -9.28 -1.32 12.58
CA ALA A 70 -10.33 -1.88 13.43
C ALA A 70 -9.77 -2.43 14.76
N GLU A 71 -8.61 -3.08 14.74
CA GLU A 71 -7.96 -3.57 15.95
C GLU A 71 -7.49 -2.41 16.84
N LEU A 72 -6.88 -1.38 16.25
CA LEU A 72 -6.45 -0.19 16.98
C LEU A 72 -7.63 0.58 17.59
N GLU A 73 -8.75 0.72 16.88
CA GLU A 73 -9.95 1.36 17.40
C GLU A 73 -10.54 0.59 18.57
N LYS A 74 -10.56 -0.75 18.48
CA LYS A 74 -11.01 -1.63 19.56
C LYS A 74 -10.12 -1.51 20.79
N GLU A 75 -8.80 -1.54 20.63
CA GLU A 75 -7.85 -1.38 21.72
C GLU A 75 -7.97 0.00 22.37
N ASN A 76 -8.09 1.06 21.56
CA ASN A 76 -8.28 2.43 22.05
C ASN A 76 -9.58 2.57 22.85
N SER A 77 -10.67 1.94 22.39
CA SER A 77 -11.94 1.91 23.12
C SER A 77 -11.80 1.20 24.48
N ALA A 78 -11.14 0.04 24.51
CA ALA A 78 -10.89 -0.71 25.75
C ALA A 78 -10.02 0.07 26.75
N LEU A 79 -8.97 0.73 26.25
CA LEU A 79 -8.09 1.58 27.06
C LEU A 79 -8.86 2.78 27.63
N LYS A 80 -9.67 3.47 26.83
CA LYS A 80 -10.52 4.58 27.28
C LYS A 80 -11.53 4.14 28.34
N ALA A 81 -12.16 2.97 28.16
CA ALA A 81 -13.09 2.43 29.14
C ALA A 81 -12.38 2.12 30.48
N THR A 82 -11.20 1.52 30.40
CA THR A 82 -10.38 1.23 31.59
C THR A 82 -9.98 2.51 32.31
N LEU A 83 -9.52 3.52 31.55
CA LEU A 83 -9.18 4.83 32.09
C LEU A 83 -10.38 5.47 32.79
N HIS A 84 -11.56 5.42 32.17
CA HIS A 84 -12.80 5.95 32.74
C HIS A 84 -13.15 5.25 34.07
N ASN A 85 -13.05 3.92 34.11
CA ASN A 85 -13.34 3.13 35.30
C ASN A 85 -12.39 3.42 36.47
N VAL A 86 -11.15 3.85 36.18
CA VAL A 86 -10.18 4.25 37.21
C VAL A 86 -10.37 5.72 37.61
N TRP A 87 -10.61 6.59 36.62
CA TRP A 87 -10.70 8.03 36.83
C TRP A 87 -11.98 8.44 37.56
N SER A 88 -13.13 7.84 37.24
CA SER A 88 -14.41 8.23 37.83
C SER A 88 -14.41 8.06 39.37
N PRO A 89 -14.03 6.90 39.93
CA PRO A 89 -13.99 6.73 41.38
C PRO A 89 -12.95 7.61 42.08
N LEU A 90 -11.81 7.88 41.41
CA LEU A 90 -10.79 8.78 41.94
C LEU A 90 -11.33 10.21 42.08
N VAL A 91 -12.05 10.69 41.05
CA VAL A 91 -12.67 12.02 41.08
C VAL A 91 -13.73 12.12 42.17
N ASP A 92 -14.54 11.09 42.35
CA ASP A 92 -15.54 11.07 43.41
C ASP A 92 -14.89 11.08 44.81
N PHE A 93 -13.83 10.29 45.01
CA PHE A 93 -13.03 10.34 46.24
C PHE A 93 -12.42 11.71 46.50
N MET A 94 -11.87 12.37 45.48
CA MET A 94 -11.29 13.71 45.64
C MET A 94 -12.33 14.78 45.99
N LYS A 95 -13.60 14.61 45.59
CA LYS A 95 -14.69 15.53 45.96
C LYS A 95 -15.15 15.33 47.40
N ASP A 96 -15.13 14.09 47.90
CA ASP A 96 -15.57 13.77 49.26
C ASP A 96 -14.55 14.17 50.34
N VAL A 97 -13.28 14.36 49.95
CA VAL A 97 -12.16 14.73 50.85
C VAL A 97 -11.88 16.25 50.85
N GLY A 98 -12.48 16.99 49.90
CA GLY A 98 -12.29 18.44 49.70
C GLY A 98 -13.31 19.34 50.38
#